data_AF-A0A1C7MEE6-F1
#
_entry.id   AF-A0A1C7MEE6-F1
#
_cell.length_a   1.000
_cell.length_b   1.000
_cell.length_c   1.000
_cell.angle_alpha   90.00
_cell.angle_beta   90.00
_cell.angle_gamma   90.00
#
_symmetry.space_group_name_H-M   'P 1'
#
loop_
_entity.id
_entity.type
_entity.pdbx_description
1 polymer ?
#
loop_
_entity_poly.entity_id
_entity_poly.type
_entity_poly.pdbx_seq_one_letter_code
_entity_poly.pdbx_strand_id
1 'polypeptide(L)'
;MDDVFNAIVNITRTTSPMFGAWWPVGPFYCPFWPVRAVERYTGPFNSSLANPILVIGNTDDPITPFEGAQTVADLLGDKATLIRQNGFGHSSFAGYSSCVIDIVRAYMENGTLPLGDDTVCDIDNSFELFPGVTTAAVLANITNIGGNMSASAVSDGTF
;
A
#
# COMPACT_ATOMS: atom_id res chain seq x y z
N MET A 1 -26.53 -18.92 9.20
CA MET A 1 -26.16 -18.01 8.09
C MET A 1 -26.28 -16.56 8.52
N ASP A 2 -27.33 -16.22 9.28
CA ASP A 2 -27.56 -14.87 9.80
C ASP A 2 -26.38 -14.30 10.61
N ASP A 3 -25.70 -15.10 11.42
CA ASP A 3 -24.53 -14.64 12.20
C ASP A 3 -23.37 -14.19 11.31
N VAL A 4 -23.11 -14.92 10.22
CA VAL A 4 -22.04 -14.59 9.25
C VAL A 4 -22.41 -13.32 8.49
N PHE A 5 -23.67 -13.19 8.06
CA PHE A 5 -24.15 -11.99 7.39
C PHE A 5 -24.07 -10.77 8.32
N ASN A 6 -24.53 -10.89 9.57
CA ASN A 6 -24.48 -9.83 10.56
C ASN A 6 -23.04 -9.44 10.91
N ALA A 7 -22.12 -10.40 10.99
CA ALA A 7 -20.70 -10.13 11.17
C ALA A 7 -20.11 -9.33 10.00
N ILE A 8 -20.42 -9.71 8.75
CA ILE A 8 -19.97 -8.97 7.56
C ILE A 8 -20.54 -7.55 7.55
N VAL A 9 -21.84 -7.39 7.82
CA VAL A 9 -22.49 -6.07 7.89
C VAL A 9 -21.87 -5.21 9.00
N ASN A 10 -21.57 -5.79 10.16
CA ASN A 10 -20.94 -5.07 11.26
C ASN A 10 -19.52 -4.60 10.87
N ILE A 11 -18.67 -5.52 10.41
CA ILE A 11 -17.28 -5.22 10.01
C ILE A 11 -17.25 -4.15 8.91
N THR A 12 -18.06 -4.31 7.87
CA THR A 12 -18.11 -3.33 6.77
C THR A 12 -18.51 -1.94 7.25
N ARG A 13 -19.44 -1.83 8.21
CA ARG A 13 -19.87 -0.55 8.77
C ARG A 13 -18.86 0.05 9.76
N THR A 14 -18.15 -0.75 10.54
CA THR A 14 -17.24 -0.26 11.58
C THR A 14 -15.83 0.02 11.06
N THR A 15 -15.36 -0.71 10.06
CA THR A 15 -14.02 -0.53 9.50
C THR A 15 -13.98 0.55 8.42
N SER A 16 -14.95 0.58 7.50
CA SER A 16 -15.03 1.60 6.45
C SER A 16 -16.47 1.99 6.16
N PRO A 17 -17.02 2.98 6.88
CA PRO A 17 -18.43 3.38 6.74
C PRO A 17 -18.80 3.81 5.30
N MET A 18 -17.83 4.36 4.56
CA MET A 18 -18.05 4.84 3.19
C MET A 18 -17.89 3.75 2.13
N PHE A 19 -16.86 2.90 2.24
CA PHE A 19 -16.50 1.96 1.16
C PHE A 19 -16.78 0.49 1.50
N GLY A 20 -16.99 0.16 2.78
CA GLY A 20 -17.13 -1.22 3.25
C GLY A 20 -18.30 -1.98 2.63
N ALA A 21 -19.40 -1.30 2.30
CA ALA A 21 -20.54 -1.95 1.63
C ALA A 21 -20.27 -2.28 0.15
N TRP A 22 -19.30 -1.61 -0.49
CA TRP A 22 -19.01 -1.74 -1.92
C TRP A 22 -17.80 -2.62 -2.21
N TRP A 23 -16.73 -2.46 -1.43
CA TRP A 23 -15.44 -3.13 -1.66
C TRP A 23 -15.48 -4.67 -1.71
N PRO A 24 -16.25 -5.40 -0.88
CA PRO A 24 -16.18 -6.85 -0.83
C PRO A 24 -16.91 -7.55 -2.01
N VAL A 25 -17.54 -6.81 -2.93
CA VAL A 25 -18.31 -7.38 -4.05
C VAL A 25 -17.46 -8.30 -4.95
N GLY A 26 -16.20 -7.93 -5.23
CA GLY A 26 -15.31 -8.73 -6.08
C GLY A 26 -14.94 -10.10 -5.47
N PRO A 27 -14.38 -10.13 -4.25
CA PRO A 27 -14.01 -11.39 -3.59
C PRO A 27 -15.17 -12.37 -3.34
N PHE A 28 -16.42 -11.91 -3.31
CA PHE A 28 -17.58 -12.79 -3.11
C PHE A 28 -17.77 -13.84 -4.21
N TYR A 29 -17.18 -13.66 -5.40
CA TYR A 29 -17.26 -14.65 -6.48
C TYR A 29 -16.30 -15.83 -6.30
N CYS A 30 -15.21 -15.65 -5.55
CA CYS A 30 -14.14 -16.65 -5.41
C CYS A 30 -14.61 -18.02 -4.85
N PRO A 31 -15.48 -18.10 -3.83
CA PRO A 31 -15.98 -19.38 -3.33
C PRO A 31 -16.82 -20.16 -4.36
N PHE A 32 -17.43 -19.46 -5.32
CA PHE A 32 -18.24 -20.05 -6.38
C PHE A 32 -17.44 -20.38 -7.64
N TRP A 33 -16.15 -20.02 -7.66
CA TRP A 33 -15.29 -20.29 -8.81
C TRP A 33 -15.02 -21.82 -8.91
N PRO A 34 -15.34 -22.46 -10.04
CA PRO A 34 -15.34 -23.93 -10.13
C PRO A 34 -13.94 -24.53 -10.30
N VAL A 35 -12.92 -23.70 -10.54
CA VAL A 35 -11.55 -24.15 -10.82
C VAL A 35 -10.63 -23.81 -9.65
N ARG A 36 -9.74 -24.73 -9.27
CA ARG A 36 -8.70 -24.44 -8.28
C ARG A 36 -7.56 -23.66 -8.95
N ALA A 37 -7.19 -22.53 -8.37
CA ALA A 37 -6.01 -21.77 -8.81
C ALA A 37 -4.75 -22.62 -8.66
N VAL A 38 -4.02 -22.85 -9.75
CA VAL A 38 -2.76 -23.61 -9.79
C VAL A 38 -1.53 -22.70 -9.64
N GLU A 39 -1.72 -21.39 -9.81
CA GLU A 39 -0.65 -20.39 -9.84
C GLU A 39 -0.39 -19.74 -8.47
N ARG A 40 -1.00 -20.25 -7.40
CA ARG A 40 -0.82 -19.70 -6.06
C ARG A 40 0.62 -19.97 -5.59
N TYR A 41 1.46 -18.95 -5.66
CA TYR A 41 2.79 -18.98 -5.06
C TYR A 41 2.72 -18.51 -3.61
N THR A 42 3.07 -19.38 -2.67
CA THR A 42 3.15 -19.04 -1.24
C THR A 42 4.59 -18.95 -0.74
N GLY A 43 5.54 -18.79 -1.66
CA GLY A 43 6.97 -18.87 -1.37
C GLY A 43 7.55 -20.27 -1.56
N PRO A 44 8.84 -20.45 -1.22
CA PRO A 44 9.71 -19.46 -0.57
C PRO A 44 10.13 -18.32 -1.51
N PHE A 45 10.22 -17.09 -1.03
CA PHE A 45 10.63 -15.92 -1.84
C PHE A 45 12.16 -15.76 -1.91
N ASN A 46 12.86 -16.89 -2.11
CA ASN A 46 14.32 -16.97 -2.00
C ASN A 46 15.04 -17.23 -3.34
N SER A 47 14.36 -17.04 -4.46
CA SER A 47 14.95 -17.17 -5.79
C SER A 47 16.13 -16.21 -5.96
N SER A 48 17.17 -16.67 -6.66
CA SER A 48 18.26 -15.80 -7.12
C SER A 48 17.73 -14.87 -8.21
N LEU A 49 17.95 -13.56 -8.04
CA LEU A 49 17.52 -12.53 -8.99
C LEU A 49 18.74 -11.96 -9.69
N ALA A 50 18.59 -11.63 -10.97
CA ALA A 50 19.65 -10.98 -11.75
C ALA A 50 19.91 -9.54 -11.30
N ASN A 51 18.88 -8.87 -10.78
CA ASN A 51 18.93 -7.51 -10.24
C ASN A 51 18.11 -7.46 -8.95
N PRO A 52 18.44 -6.59 -7.98
CA PRO A 52 17.60 -6.36 -6.81
C PRO A 52 16.29 -5.65 -7.22
N ILE A 53 15.25 -5.79 -6.39
CA ILE A 53 13.91 -5.26 -6.65
C ILE A 53 13.72 -3.93 -5.91
N LEU A 54 13.26 -2.91 -6.64
CA LEU A 54 12.75 -1.68 -6.05
C LEU A 54 11.27 -1.88 -5.65
N VAL A 55 10.97 -1.78 -4.36
CA VAL A 55 9.61 -1.78 -3.82
C VAL A 55 9.25 -0.35 -3.42
N ILE A 56 8.10 0.14 -3.87
CA ILE A 56 7.62 1.49 -3.51
C ILE A 56 6.23 1.33 -2.91
N GLY A 57 6.03 1.88 -1.72
CA GLY A 57 4.72 1.94 -1.06
C GLY A 57 4.40 3.36 -0.63
N ASN A 58 3.14 3.77 -0.81
CA ASN A 58 2.67 5.07 -0.32
C ASN A 58 2.16 4.91 1.11
N THR A 59 2.42 5.90 1.96
CA THR A 59 1.98 5.90 3.37
C THR A 59 0.46 5.78 3.49
N ASP A 60 -0.32 6.45 2.63
CA ASP A 60 -1.78 6.47 2.67
C ASP A 60 -2.40 5.83 1.39
N ASP A 61 -1.92 4.65 0.97
CA ASP A 61 -2.51 3.87 -0.13
C ASP A 61 -3.77 3.10 0.34
N PRO A 62 -4.98 3.41 -0.18
CA PRO A 62 -6.21 2.77 0.26
C PRO A 62 -6.46 1.37 -0.33
N ILE A 63 -5.67 0.95 -1.34
CA ILE A 63 -5.87 -0.31 -2.06
C ILE A 63 -4.77 -1.33 -1.70
N THR A 64 -3.52 -0.88 -1.65
CA THR A 64 -2.35 -1.67 -1.27
C THR A 64 -1.57 -0.95 -0.17
N PRO A 65 -2.00 -1.06 1.10
CA PRO A 65 -1.40 -0.32 2.22
C PRO A 65 0.11 -0.51 2.33
N PHE A 66 0.80 0.47 2.92
CA PHE A 66 2.26 0.48 3.05
C PHE A 66 2.81 -0.78 3.74
N GLU A 67 2.08 -1.33 4.71
CA GLU A 67 2.42 -2.57 5.41
C GLU A 67 2.53 -3.77 4.45
N GLY A 68 1.75 -3.77 3.37
CA GLY A 68 1.85 -4.76 2.31
C GLY A 68 3.16 -4.63 1.53
N ALA A 69 3.60 -3.40 1.25
CA ALA A 69 4.89 -3.14 0.62
C ALA A 69 6.06 -3.55 1.55
N GLN A 70 5.97 -3.25 2.86
CA GLN A 70 6.92 -3.74 3.87
C GLN A 70 6.99 -5.26 3.88
N THR A 71 5.84 -5.93 3.91
CA THR A 71 5.77 -7.40 3.89
C THR A 71 6.47 -7.98 2.65
N VAL A 72 6.27 -7.38 1.47
CA VAL A 72 6.95 -7.82 0.24
C VAL A 72 8.47 -7.61 0.33
N ALA A 73 8.92 -6.45 0.81
CA ALA A 73 10.34 -6.18 1.00
C ALA A 73 10.99 -7.17 1.99
N ASP A 74 10.34 -7.42 3.13
CA ASP A 74 10.81 -8.38 4.14
C ASP A 74 10.91 -9.80 3.59
N LEU A 75 9.93 -10.24 2.78
CA LEU A 75 9.95 -11.56 2.13
C LEU A 75 11.10 -11.70 1.13
N LEU A 76 11.49 -10.61 0.46
CA LEU A 76 12.59 -10.57 -0.50
C LEU A 76 13.96 -10.37 0.17
N GLY A 77 13.98 -9.80 1.38
CA GLY A 77 15.18 -9.57 2.18
C GLY A 77 16.19 -8.65 1.46
N ASP A 78 17.46 -9.05 1.48
CA ASP A 78 18.59 -8.35 0.85
C ASP A 78 18.48 -8.16 -0.68
N LYS A 79 17.50 -8.80 -1.30
CA LYS A 79 17.21 -8.69 -2.74
C LYS A 79 16.24 -7.56 -3.07
N ALA A 80 15.75 -6.81 -2.09
CA ALA A 80 14.86 -5.70 -2.32
C ALA A 80 15.31 -4.45 -1.54
N THR A 81 14.86 -3.30 -2.01
CA THR A 81 14.96 -2.02 -1.31
C THR A 81 13.59 -1.39 -1.29
N LEU A 82 13.13 -1.03 -0.10
CA LEU A 82 11.84 -0.37 0.11
C LEU A 82 12.00 1.14 0.18
N ILE A 83 11.23 1.84 -0.63
CA ILE A 83 11.09 3.30 -0.56
C ILE A 83 9.67 3.64 -0.12
N ARG A 84 9.57 4.56 0.84
CA ARG A 84 8.28 5.10 1.30
C ARG A 84 7.99 6.41 0.60
N GLN A 85 6.83 6.51 -0.05
CA GLN A 85 6.29 7.78 -0.51
C GLN A 85 5.29 8.32 0.52
N ASN A 86 5.62 9.43 1.16
CA ASN A 86 4.67 10.13 2.03
C ASN A 86 3.60 10.80 1.17
N GLY A 87 2.41 10.24 1.19
CA GLY A 87 1.33 10.72 0.36
C GLY A 87 0.17 9.76 0.26
N PHE A 88 -0.91 10.28 -0.30
CA PHE A 88 -2.16 9.58 -0.54
C PHE A 88 -2.27 9.09 -1.98
N GLY A 89 -3.14 8.10 -2.17
CA GLY A 89 -3.49 7.56 -3.47
C GLY A 89 -2.87 6.20 -3.73
N HIS A 90 -3.40 5.52 -4.75
CA HIS A 90 -2.98 4.17 -5.08
C HIS A 90 -1.85 4.14 -6.10
N SER A 91 -0.77 3.41 -5.77
CA SER A 91 0.50 3.40 -6.50
C SER A 91 1.26 4.74 -6.43
N SER A 92 2.58 4.68 -6.59
CA SER A 92 3.46 5.84 -6.41
C SER A 92 3.19 7.00 -7.37
N PHE A 93 2.69 6.73 -8.57
CA PHE A 93 2.36 7.76 -9.55
C PHE A 93 1.07 8.55 -9.26
N ALA A 94 0.29 8.18 -8.23
CA ALA A 94 -0.91 8.92 -7.84
C ALA A 94 -0.60 10.32 -7.28
N GLY A 95 0.58 10.49 -6.68
CA GLY A 95 1.09 11.77 -6.20
C GLY A 95 2.40 12.10 -6.91
N TYR A 96 2.52 13.31 -7.46
CA TYR A 96 3.75 13.70 -8.14
C TYR A 96 4.88 13.91 -7.11
N SER A 97 5.91 13.06 -7.15
CA SER A 97 7.11 13.18 -6.33
C SER A 97 8.34 13.16 -7.21
N SER A 98 9.06 14.27 -7.28
CA SER A 98 10.34 14.37 -7.99
C SER A 98 11.36 13.36 -7.44
N CYS A 99 11.38 13.17 -6.11
CA CYS A 99 12.22 12.19 -5.41
C CYS A 99 11.98 10.75 -5.91
N VAL A 100 10.72 10.29 -5.96
CA VAL A 100 10.41 8.94 -6.46
C VAL A 100 10.72 8.80 -7.94
N ILE A 101 10.43 9.83 -8.75
CA ILE A 101 10.71 9.82 -10.19
C ILE A 101 12.21 9.66 -10.45
N ASP A 102 13.06 10.37 -9.71
CA ASP A 102 14.52 10.29 -9.89
C ASP A 102 15.07 8.92 -9.46
N ILE A 103 14.53 8.33 -8.38
CA ILE A 103 14.89 6.96 -7.97
C ILE A 103 14.49 5.94 -9.03
N VAL A 104 13.24 6.02 -9.53
CA VAL A 104 12.75 5.11 -10.58
C VAL A 104 13.57 5.27 -11.85
N ARG A 105 13.91 6.50 -12.24
CA ARG A 105 14.78 6.76 -13.39
C ARG A 105 16.15 6.10 -13.20
N ALA A 106 16.83 6.35 -12.09
CA ALA A 106 18.14 5.77 -11.82
C ALA A 106 18.10 4.23 -11.83
N TYR A 107 17.10 3.64 -11.18
CA TYR A 107 16.91 2.19 -11.17
C TYR A 107 16.70 1.62 -12.58
N MET A 108 15.86 2.25 -13.40
CA MET A 108 15.59 1.79 -14.76
C MET A 108 16.78 2.01 -15.72
N GLU A 109 17.55 3.07 -15.52
CA GLU A 109 18.69 3.41 -16.40
C GLU A 109 19.92 2.54 -16.14
N ASN A 110 20.25 2.28 -14.86
CA ASN A 110 21.51 1.62 -14.51
C ASN A 110 21.43 0.69 -13.29
N GLY A 111 20.23 0.42 -12.77
CA GLY A 111 20.03 -0.47 -11.62
C GLY A 111 20.42 0.14 -10.27
N THR A 112 20.65 1.46 -10.19
CA THR A 112 20.97 2.12 -8.93
C THR A 112 19.76 2.16 -8.00
N LEU A 113 19.98 1.76 -6.75
CA LEU A 113 19.00 1.80 -5.67
C LEU A 113 19.48 2.73 -4.55
N PRO A 114 18.56 3.32 -3.77
CA PRO A 114 18.90 4.00 -2.53
C PRO A 114 19.56 3.03 -1.53
N LEU A 115 20.37 3.58 -0.62
CA LEU A 115 21.09 2.78 0.37
C LEU A 115 20.17 2.46 1.54
N GLY A 116 19.65 1.24 1.60
CA GLY A 116 18.78 0.77 2.68
C GLY A 116 17.33 1.24 2.57
N ASP A 117 16.54 0.93 3.61
CA ASP A 117 15.07 1.11 3.63
C ASP A 117 14.60 2.35 4.40
N ASP A 118 15.51 3.29 4.68
CA ASP A 118 15.24 4.54 5.39
C ASP A 118 14.87 5.70 4.46
N THR A 119 14.88 5.46 3.14
CA THR A 119 14.56 6.49 2.15
C THR A 119 13.07 6.79 2.15
N VAL A 120 12.76 8.06 2.40
CA VAL A 120 11.40 8.62 2.40
C VAL A 120 11.34 9.75 1.39
N CYS A 121 10.40 9.67 0.46
CA CYS A 121 10.11 10.69 -0.53
C CYS A 121 8.76 11.35 -0.24
N ASP A 122 8.72 12.66 -0.15
CA ASP A 122 7.45 13.40 -0.06
C ASP A 122 6.87 13.64 -1.47
N ILE A 123 5.55 13.78 -1.57
CA ILE A 123 4.90 14.39 -2.75
C ILE A 123 5.35 15.87 -2.83
N ASP A 124 5.61 16.36 -4.04
CA ASP A 124 6.03 17.73 -4.26
C ASP A 124 4.92 18.71 -3.83
N ASN A 125 5.30 19.76 -3.08
CA ASN A 125 4.34 20.76 -2.57
C ASN A 125 3.52 21.47 -3.65
N SER A 126 4.05 21.55 -4.87
CA SER A 126 3.39 22.14 -6.04
C SER A 126 2.35 21.22 -6.68
N PHE A 127 2.30 19.94 -6.29
CA PHE A 127 1.27 19.03 -6.79
C PHE A 127 -0.10 19.48 -6.26
N GLU A 128 -0.99 19.76 -7.20
CA GLU A 128 -2.39 20.09 -6.95
C GLU A 128 -3.27 18.86 -7.20
N LEU A 129 -3.96 18.41 -6.16
CA LEU A 129 -4.93 17.32 -6.29
C LEU A 129 -6.18 17.79 -7.04
N PHE A 130 -6.57 19.04 -6.78
CA PHE A 130 -7.62 19.78 -7.47
C PHE A 130 -7.13 21.22 -7.68
N PRO A 131 -7.65 21.96 -8.68
CA PRO A 131 -7.25 23.34 -8.91
C PRO A 131 -7.32 24.19 -7.62
N GLY A 132 -6.19 24.73 -7.19
CA GLY A 132 -6.07 25.54 -5.97
C GLY A 132 -6.02 24.74 -4.65
N VAL A 133 -5.98 23.41 -4.70
CA VAL A 133 -5.82 22.52 -3.53
C VAL A 133 -4.47 21.82 -3.62
N THR A 134 -3.47 22.41 -2.98
CA THR A 134 -2.11 21.87 -2.95
C THR A 134 -1.99 20.70 -1.97
N THR A 135 -1.01 19.83 -2.22
CA THR A 135 -0.68 18.72 -1.30
C THR A 135 -0.37 19.21 0.11
N ALA A 136 0.35 20.35 0.24
CA ALA A 136 0.65 20.95 1.52
C ALA A 136 -0.62 21.33 2.31
N ALA A 137 -1.65 21.85 1.62
CA ALA A 137 -2.93 22.18 2.25
C ALA A 137 -3.69 20.92 2.72
N VAL A 138 -3.63 19.83 1.93
CA VAL A 138 -4.24 18.55 2.29
C VAL A 138 -3.55 17.93 3.51
N LEU A 139 -2.22 17.82 3.49
CA LEU A 139 -1.43 17.23 4.58
C LEU A 139 -1.63 17.97 5.90
N ALA A 140 -1.61 19.31 5.87
CA ALA A 140 -1.87 20.13 7.06
C ALA A 140 -3.25 19.85 7.68
N ASN A 141 -4.25 19.49 6.86
CA ASN A 141 -5.59 19.19 7.33
C ASN A 141 -5.73 17.74 7.81
N ILE A 142 -5.05 16.78 7.18
CA ILE A 142 -5.03 15.36 7.62
C ILE A 142 -4.40 15.24 9.01
N THR A 143 -3.31 15.96 9.29
CA THR A 143 -2.68 15.96 10.62
C THR A 143 -3.61 16.47 11.73
N ASN A 144 -4.57 17.34 11.39
CA ASN A 144 -5.58 17.84 12.33
C ASN A 144 -6.73 16.85 12.56
N ILE A 145 -6.94 15.88 11.65
CA ILE A 145 -7.93 14.81 11.78
C ILE A 145 -7.36 13.63 12.61
N GLY A 146 -6.03 13.54 12.76
CA GLY A 146 -5.30 12.53 13.54
C GLY A 146 -5.54 12.53 15.06
N GLY A 147 -6.64 13.13 15.53
CA GLY A 147 -7.17 12.88 16.86
C GLY A 147 -7.62 11.41 16.98
N ASN A 148 -6.75 10.59 17.58
CA ASN A 148 -7.09 9.30 18.18
C ASN A 148 -7.43 8.13 17.22
N MET A 149 -6.72 7.99 16.10
CA MET A 149 -6.52 6.66 15.51
C MET A 149 -5.27 6.04 16.12
N SER A 150 -5.43 5.49 17.34
CA SER A 150 -4.43 4.59 17.90
C SER A 150 -4.19 3.44 16.92
N ALA A 151 -2.94 3.25 16.52
CA ALA A 151 -2.44 1.98 16.05
C ALA A 151 -2.95 0.87 16.99
N SER A 152 -3.95 0.13 16.57
CA SER A 152 -4.48 -1.04 17.28
C SER A 152 -5.16 -1.96 16.28
N ALA A 153 -4.31 -2.61 15.49
CA ALA A 153 -4.52 -3.97 15.03
C ALA A 153 -3.15 -4.64 14.87
N VAL A 154 -2.34 -4.58 15.92
CA VAL A 154 -1.22 -5.51 16.10
C VAL A 154 -1.75 -6.69 16.91
N SER A 155 -1.41 -7.89 16.44
CA SER A 155 -1.61 -9.22 17.00
C SER A 155 -3.05 -9.76 17.09
N ASP A 156 -3.44 -10.55 16.10
CA ASP A 156 -3.48 -11.99 16.35
C ASP A 156 -3.14 -12.76 15.06
N GLY A 157 -1.92 -13.29 15.02
CA GLY A 157 -1.47 -14.16 13.95
C GLY A 157 -2.11 -15.53 14.12
N THR A 158 -3.21 -15.78 13.40
CA THR A 158 -3.64 -17.14 13.03
C THR A 158 -4.41 -17.07 11.71
N PHE A 159 -3.88 -17.76 10.69
CA PHE A 159 -4.67 -18.41 9.66
C PHE A 159 -4.81 -19.88 10.05
#